data_AF-A0A0S4LAM9-F1
#
_entry.id   AF-A0A0S4LAM9-F1
#
_cell.length_a   1.000
_cell.length_b   1.000
_cell.length_c   1.000
_cell.angle_alpha   90.00
_cell.angle_beta   90.00
_cell.angle_gamma   90.00
#
_symmetry.space_group_name_H-M   'P 1'
#
loop_
_entity.id
_entity.type
_entity.pdbx_description
1 polymer ?
#
loop_
_entity_poly.entity_id
_entity_poly.type
_entity_poly.pdbx_seq_one_letter_code
_entity_poly.pdbx_strand_id
1 'polypeptide(L)'
;MHAGSYSVQNLFHDILSSDLDIDRMDYLLRDSHMCGVNYGLYDPDRILKSMCTYARTDTKKLRICIRYSGIGALEDLLISRYQMHAQIYGHKTNRACNAMLERIRERLSEVRWSWYRDCASIEHLLKTFAALDDRAFVNNCLILR
;
A
#
# COMPACT_ATOMS: atom_id res chain seq x y z
N MET A 1 12.26 11.82 38.90
CA MET A 1 12.09 11.84 37.42
C MET A 1 10.68 11.35 37.12
N HIS A 2 9.78 12.20 36.63
CA HIS A 2 8.41 11.80 36.34
C HIS A 2 8.40 10.79 35.19
N ALA A 3 8.06 9.54 35.50
CA ALA A 3 7.68 8.53 34.52
C ALA A 3 6.34 8.92 33.88
N GLY A 4 6.36 9.94 33.00
CA GLY A 4 5.24 10.22 32.13
C GLY A 4 5.11 9.06 31.15
N SER A 5 3.97 8.37 31.18
CA SER A 5 3.69 7.28 30.23
C SER A 5 3.75 7.83 28.80
N TYR A 6 4.61 7.23 27.96
CA TYR A 6 4.67 7.55 26.54
C TYR A 6 3.56 6.82 25.80
N SER A 7 2.87 7.52 24.91
CA SER A 7 1.87 6.93 24.04
C SER A 7 2.53 6.04 22.98
N VAL A 8 2.16 4.75 22.96
CA VAL A 8 2.63 3.75 21.99
C VAL A 8 1.79 3.70 20.71
N GLN A 9 0.63 4.35 20.68
CA GLN A 9 -0.30 4.32 19.55
C GLN A 9 0.36 4.80 18.25
N ASN A 10 1.22 5.82 18.32
CA ASN A 10 1.92 6.33 17.14
C ASN A 10 3.01 5.36 16.65
N LEU A 11 3.60 4.56 17.55
CA LEU A 11 4.54 3.52 17.16
C LEU A 11 3.83 2.47 16.30
N PHE A 12 2.67 1.97 16.74
CA PHE A 12 1.90 0.99 15.95
C PHE A 12 1.40 1.55 14.63
N HIS A 13 0.96 2.82 14.63
CA HIS A 13 0.62 3.51 13.40
C HIS A 13 1.82 3.55 12.43
N ASP A 14 3.03 3.85 12.92
CA ASP A 14 4.21 3.94 12.06
C ASP A 14 4.59 2.59 11.45
N ILE A 15 4.38 1.48 12.17
CA ILE A 15 4.64 0.11 11.66
C ILE A 15 3.73 -0.19 10.45
N LEU A 16 2.47 0.24 10.53
CA LEU A 16 1.45 -0.11 9.54
C LEU A 16 1.34 0.91 8.40
N SER A 17 1.59 2.20 8.69
CA SER A 17 1.34 3.30 7.76
C SER A 17 2.24 4.51 8.07
N SER A 18 3.46 4.49 7.56
CA SER A 18 4.43 5.59 7.56
C SER A 18 5.43 5.38 6.43
N ASP A 19 6.25 6.36 6.03
CA ASP A 19 7.19 6.20 4.91
C ASP A 19 8.07 4.93 4.99
N LEU A 20 8.37 4.47 6.22
CA LEU A 20 8.98 3.19 6.52
C LEU A 20 7.96 2.27 7.26
N ASP A 21 7.07 1.65 6.50
CA ASP A 21 6.06 0.70 6.99
C ASP A 21 6.27 -0.71 6.41
N ILE A 22 5.61 -1.69 7.05
CA ILE A 22 5.72 -3.10 6.67
C ILE A 22 5.09 -3.40 5.30
N ASP A 23 4.08 -2.62 4.90
CA ASP A 23 3.39 -2.77 3.62
C ASP A 23 4.34 -2.53 2.45
N ARG A 24 5.06 -1.40 2.46
CA ARG A 24 6.06 -1.10 1.42
C ARG A 24 7.22 -2.06 1.42
N MET A 25 7.64 -2.49 2.60
CA MET A 25 8.73 -3.45 2.71
C MET A 25 8.34 -4.80 2.06
N ASP A 26 7.12 -5.28 2.30
CA ASP A 26 6.67 -6.52 1.68
C ASP A 26 6.46 -6.38 0.16
N TYR A 27 5.67 -5.40 -0.29
CA TYR A 27 5.28 -5.37 -1.69
C TYR A 27 6.46 -5.08 -2.62
N LEU A 28 7.46 -4.29 -2.20
CA LEU A 28 8.59 -3.98 -3.08
C LEU A 28 9.39 -5.24 -3.44
N LEU A 29 9.69 -6.08 -2.44
CA LEU A 29 10.39 -7.34 -2.68
C LEU A 29 9.52 -8.33 -3.44
N ARG A 30 8.25 -8.45 -3.05
CA ARG A 30 7.28 -9.35 -3.69
C ARG A 30 7.09 -9.00 -5.16
N ASP A 31 6.80 -7.75 -5.47
CA ASP A 31 6.52 -7.31 -6.84
C ASP A 31 7.77 -7.36 -7.70
N SER A 32 8.95 -7.02 -7.16
CA SER A 32 10.22 -7.18 -7.87
C SER A 32 10.43 -8.63 -8.28
N HIS A 33 10.19 -9.58 -7.36
CA HIS A 33 10.27 -11.01 -7.63
C HIS A 33 9.22 -11.45 -8.67
N MET A 34 7.95 -11.08 -8.50
CA MET A 34 6.86 -11.49 -9.40
C MET A 34 6.99 -10.91 -10.81
N CYS A 35 7.55 -9.70 -10.94
CA CYS A 35 7.85 -9.09 -12.23
C CYS A 35 9.19 -9.55 -12.84
N GLY A 36 10.02 -10.29 -12.10
CA GLY A 36 11.34 -10.74 -12.55
C GLY A 36 12.32 -9.59 -12.78
N VAL A 37 12.20 -8.52 -12.00
CA VAL A 37 13.06 -7.32 -12.08
C VAL A 37 13.83 -7.13 -10.78
N ASN A 38 14.87 -6.31 -10.83
CA ASN A 38 15.69 -6.00 -9.65
C ASN A 38 15.40 -4.60 -9.05
N TYR A 39 14.40 -3.89 -9.58
CA TYR A 39 14.10 -2.51 -9.19
C TYR A 39 13.61 -2.37 -7.74
N GLY A 40 12.97 -3.41 -7.17
CA GLY A 40 12.43 -3.37 -5.81
C GLY A 40 13.34 -4.02 -4.77
N LEU A 41 14.57 -4.40 -5.12
CA LEU A 41 15.48 -5.10 -4.22
C LEU A 41 16.22 -4.14 -3.29
N TYR A 42 16.08 -4.38 -1.99
CA TYR A 42 16.83 -3.72 -0.92
C TYR A 42 17.06 -4.73 0.22
N ASP A 43 17.84 -4.37 1.24
CA ASP A 43 18.13 -5.25 2.39
C ASP A 43 17.17 -4.96 3.57
N PRO A 44 16.08 -5.75 3.75
CA PRO A 44 15.18 -5.58 4.88
C PRO A 44 15.84 -5.91 6.23
N ASP A 45 16.76 -6.86 6.28
CA ASP A 45 17.44 -7.25 7.52
C ASP A 45 18.29 -6.10 8.05
N ARG A 46 18.96 -5.36 7.16
CA ARG A 46 19.74 -4.18 7.55
C ARG A 46 18.85 -3.07 8.09
N ILE A 47 17.69 -2.83 7.47
CA ILE A 47 16.70 -1.86 7.96
C ILE A 47 16.25 -2.24 9.36
N LEU A 48 15.79 -3.49 9.55
CA LEU A 48 15.29 -3.98 10.83
C LEU A 48 16.36 -3.90 11.93
N LYS A 49 17.61 -4.28 11.65
CA LYS A 49 18.73 -4.18 12.61
C LYS A 49 19.05 -2.73 13.01
N SER A 50 18.78 -1.78 12.13
CA SER A 50 19.00 -0.36 12.38
C SER A 50 17.79 0.37 12.97
N MET A 51 16.63 -0.28 12.98
CA MET A 51 15.38 0.28 13.50
C MET A 51 15.45 0.44 15.02
N CYS A 52 14.94 1.55 15.52
CA CYS A 52 14.86 1.85 16.94
C CYS A 52 13.61 2.68 17.24
N THR A 53 13.34 2.89 18.52
CA THR A 53 12.24 3.76 18.96
C THR A 53 12.78 5.09 19.48
N TYR A 54 12.13 6.18 19.11
CA TYR A 54 12.43 7.50 19.63
C TYR A 54 11.27 8.03 20.46
N ALA A 55 11.57 8.40 21.70
CA ALA A 55 10.65 9.05 22.62
C ALA A 55 10.70 10.56 22.40
N ARG A 56 9.68 11.11 21.75
CA ARG A 56 9.55 12.56 21.59
C ARG A 56 9.13 13.19 22.92
N THR A 57 10.02 13.98 23.51
CA THR A 57 9.83 14.62 24.83
C THR A 57 8.80 15.75 24.81
N ASP A 58 8.66 16.44 23.68
CA ASP A 58 7.68 17.50 23.41
C ASP A 58 6.23 16.98 23.42
N THR A 59 6.01 15.83 22.80
CA THR A 59 4.67 15.27 22.55
C THR A 59 4.37 14.05 23.41
N LYS A 60 5.34 13.52 24.15
CA LYS A 60 5.26 12.25 24.91
C LYS A 60 4.80 11.07 24.04
N LYS A 61 5.23 11.05 22.77
CA LYS A 61 4.90 10.00 21.80
C LYS A 61 6.13 9.15 21.50
N LEU A 62 5.92 7.84 21.37
CA LEU A 62 6.91 6.91 20.85
C LEU A 62 6.74 6.77 19.33
N ARG A 63 7.84 6.84 18.58
CA ARG A 63 7.87 6.76 17.11
C ARG A 63 8.94 5.78 16.65
N ILE A 64 8.79 5.23 15.46
CA ILE A 64 9.87 4.48 14.79
C ILE A 64 10.93 5.46 14.31
N CYS A 65 12.19 5.08 14.44
CA CYS A 65 13.34 5.77 13.89
C CYS A 65 14.35 4.76 13.35
N ILE A 66 15.29 5.26 12.55
CA ILE A 66 16.43 4.49 12.05
C ILE A 66 17.70 5.11 12.62
N ARG A 67 18.59 4.27 13.14
CA ARG A 67 19.93 4.70 13.56
C ARG A 67 20.69 5.23 12.34
N TYR A 68 21.54 6.23 12.55
CA TYR A 68 22.35 6.82 11.49
C TYR A 68 23.16 5.78 10.70
N SER A 69 23.64 4.71 11.35
CA SER A 69 24.35 3.60 10.71
C SER A 69 23.52 2.79 9.70
N GLY A 70 22.19 2.93 9.72
CA GLY A 70 21.24 2.29 8.79
C GLY A 70 20.80 3.18 7.63
N ILE A 71 21.31 4.41 7.52
CA ILE A 71 20.83 5.38 6.54
C ILE A 71 20.95 4.88 5.10
N GLY A 72 22.05 4.21 4.74
CA GLY A 72 22.22 3.67 3.39
C GLY A 72 21.17 2.63 3.02
N ALA A 73 20.76 1.78 3.96
CA ALA A 73 19.70 0.81 3.70
C ALA A 73 18.31 1.46 3.56
N LEU A 74 18.08 2.56 4.27
CA LEU A 74 16.88 3.38 4.08
C LEU A 74 16.90 4.08 2.71
N GLU A 75 18.05 4.60 2.27
CA GLU A 75 18.20 5.17 0.94
C GLU A 75 17.96 4.14 -0.17
N ASP A 76 18.51 2.93 -0.03
CA ASP A 76 18.28 1.82 -0.96
C ASP A 76 16.79 1.47 -1.07
N LEU A 77 16.06 1.43 0.06
CA LEU A 77 14.61 1.24 0.05
C LEU A 77 13.88 2.35 -0.73
N LEU A 78 14.23 3.61 -0.48
CA LEU A 78 13.59 4.76 -1.13
C LEU A 78 13.87 4.77 -2.64
N ILE A 79 15.11 4.47 -3.04
CA ILE A 79 15.50 4.35 -4.45
C ILE A 79 14.76 3.19 -5.11
N SER A 80 14.69 2.04 -4.44
CA SER A 80 13.97 0.86 -4.95
C SER A 80 12.50 1.16 -5.17
N ARG A 81 11.87 1.85 -4.21
CA ARG A 81 10.49 2.34 -4.33
C ARG A 81 10.32 3.26 -5.52
N TYR A 82 11.21 4.24 -5.68
CA TYR A 82 11.17 5.14 -6.82
C TYR A 82 11.26 4.39 -8.15
N GLN A 83 12.20 3.44 -8.26
CA GLN A 83 12.38 2.65 -9.48
C GLN A 83 11.17 1.76 -9.79
N MET A 84 10.58 1.10 -8.79
CA MET A 84 9.35 0.32 -8.95
C MET A 84 8.18 1.20 -9.44
N HIS A 85 8.02 2.41 -8.88
CA HIS A 85 7.02 3.37 -9.38
C HIS A 85 7.29 3.82 -10.80
N ALA A 86 8.53 4.14 -11.15
CA ALA A 86 8.86 4.65 -12.47
C ALA A 86 8.73 3.57 -13.57
N GLN A 87 9.22 2.36 -13.29
CA GLN A 87 9.38 1.32 -14.30
C GLN A 87 8.18 0.35 -14.37
N ILE A 88 7.61 -0.02 -13.22
CA ILE A 88 6.56 -1.05 -13.14
C ILE A 88 5.19 -0.39 -12.98
N TYR A 89 4.96 0.30 -11.87
CA TYR A 89 3.62 0.85 -11.58
C TYR A 89 3.22 1.96 -12.56
N GLY A 90 4.18 2.79 -12.96
CA GLY A 90 4.01 3.89 -13.93
C GLY A 90 4.16 3.48 -15.39
N HIS A 91 4.33 2.18 -15.69
CA HIS A 91 4.55 1.71 -17.04
C HIS A 91 3.43 2.17 -17.99
N LYS A 92 3.79 2.59 -19.20
CA LYS A 92 2.84 3.16 -20.18
C LYS A 92 1.68 2.21 -20.49
N THR A 93 1.92 0.90 -20.53
CA THR A 93 0.88 -0.10 -20.77
C THR A 93 -0.10 -0.17 -19.60
N ASN A 94 0.39 -0.17 -18.35
CA ASN A 94 -0.47 -0.14 -17.16
C ASN A 94 -1.33 1.13 -17.13
N ARG A 95 -0.73 2.28 -17.47
CA ARG A 95 -1.47 3.54 -17.59
C ARG A 95 -2.54 3.50 -18.68
N ALA A 96 -2.24 2.90 -19.84
CA ALA A 96 -3.21 2.71 -20.91
C ALA A 96 -4.38 1.80 -20.47
N CYS A 97 -4.08 0.69 -19.80
CA CYS A 97 -5.11 -0.20 -19.23
C CYS A 97 -5.98 0.51 -18.19
N ASN A 98 -5.38 1.29 -17.28
CA ASN A 98 -6.12 2.08 -16.31
C ASN A 98 -7.04 3.12 -16.98
N ALA A 99 -6.57 3.78 -18.05
CA ALA A 99 -7.40 4.70 -18.81
C ALA A 99 -8.59 3.99 -19.49
N MET A 100 -8.39 2.76 -19.97
CA MET A 100 -9.50 1.94 -20.52
C MET A 100 -10.51 1.56 -19.43
N LEU A 101 -10.05 1.15 -18.24
CA LEU A 101 -10.91 0.85 -17.10
C LEU A 101 -11.70 2.09 -16.64
N GLU A 102 -11.05 3.25 -16.62
CA GLU A 102 -11.71 4.52 -16.32
C GLU A 102 -12.82 4.84 -17.33
N ARG A 103 -12.58 4.59 -18.62
CA ARG A 103 -13.61 4.75 -19.66
C ARG A 103 -14.78 3.80 -19.49
N ILE A 104 -14.53 2.56 -19.04
CA ILE A 104 -15.60 1.61 -18.67
C ILE A 104 -16.41 2.17 -17.49
N ARG A 105 -15.73 2.67 -16.45
CA ARG A 105 -16.40 3.29 -15.29
C ARG A 105 -17.30 4.45 -15.69
N GLU A 106 -16.84 5.33 -16.57
CA GLU A 106 -17.65 6.44 -17.11
C GLU A 106 -18.93 5.92 -17.80
N ARG A 107 -18.80 4.94 -18.71
CA ARG A 107 -19.95 4.34 -19.39
C ARG A 107 -20.94 3.67 -18.45
N LEU A 108 -20.44 2.98 -17.42
CA LEU A 108 -21.29 2.37 -16.39
C LEU A 108 -22.08 3.44 -15.62
N SER A 109 -21.48 4.60 -15.38
CA SER A 109 -22.16 5.73 -14.72
C SER A 109 -23.30 6.31 -15.57
N GLU A 110 -23.14 6.38 -16.91
CA GLU A 110 -24.17 6.87 -17.84
C GLU A 110 -25.45 6.00 -17.80
N VAL A 111 -25.29 4.67 -17.66
CA VAL A 111 -26.40 3.73 -17.53
C VAL A 111 -26.87 3.52 -16.09
N ARG A 112 -26.41 4.36 -15.15
CA ARG A 112 -26.70 4.28 -13.71
C ARG A 112 -26.41 2.90 -13.10
N TRP A 113 -25.35 2.25 -13.55
CA TRP A 113 -24.90 0.99 -12.96
C TRP A 113 -24.53 1.20 -11.49
N SER A 114 -24.92 0.24 -10.64
CA SER A 114 -24.51 0.19 -9.24
C SER A 114 -23.96 -1.20 -8.93
N TRP A 115 -22.77 -1.23 -8.35
CA TRP A 115 -22.14 -2.45 -7.83
C TRP A 115 -22.79 -2.92 -6.51
N TYR A 116 -23.40 -2.00 -5.77
CA TYR A 116 -24.04 -2.27 -4.48
C TYR A 116 -25.55 -2.08 -4.62
N ARG A 117 -26.21 -3.02 -5.31
CA ARG A 117 -27.67 -3.06 -5.40
C ARG A 117 -28.26 -3.73 -4.16
N ASP A 118 -29.36 -3.19 -3.66
CA ASP A 118 -30.22 -3.80 -2.64
C ASP A 118 -29.50 -4.25 -1.36
N CYS A 119 -28.43 -3.54 -0.98
CA CYS A 119 -27.70 -3.79 0.27
C CYS A 119 -28.50 -3.26 1.46
N ALA A 120 -29.46 -4.06 1.95
CA ALA A 120 -30.36 -3.70 3.05
C ALA A 120 -29.70 -3.66 4.45
N SER A 121 -28.45 -4.13 4.58
CA SER A 121 -27.70 -4.15 5.84
C SER A 121 -26.20 -4.05 5.60
N ILE A 122 -25.44 -3.71 6.66
CA ILE A 122 -23.97 -3.72 6.63
C ILE A 122 -23.44 -5.11 6.28
N GLU A 123 -24.08 -6.18 6.78
CA GLU A 123 -23.68 -7.54 6.46
C GLU A 123 -23.85 -7.84 4.96
N HIS A 124 -24.97 -7.44 4.35
CA HIS A 124 -25.17 -7.59 2.91
C HIS A 124 -24.19 -6.73 2.11
N LEU A 125 -23.88 -5.51 2.57
CA LEU A 125 -22.87 -4.66 1.94
C LEU A 125 -21.49 -5.33 1.96
N LEU A 126 -21.05 -5.85 3.10
CA LEU A 126 -19.75 -6.50 3.26
C LEU A 126 -19.65 -7.79 2.44
N LYS A 127 -20.71 -8.60 2.41
CA LYS A 127 -20.78 -9.79 1.55
C LYS A 127 -20.69 -9.41 0.07
N THR A 128 -21.41 -8.36 -0.34
CA THR A 128 -21.36 -7.86 -1.71
C THR A 128 -19.96 -7.36 -2.05
N PHE A 129 -19.37 -6.51 -1.20
CA PHE A 129 -18.01 -6.00 -1.37
C PHE A 129 -16.97 -7.12 -1.49
N ALA A 130 -17.02 -8.11 -0.60
CA ALA A 130 -16.10 -9.25 -0.62
C ALA A 130 -16.22 -10.11 -1.89
N ALA A 131 -17.38 -10.07 -2.56
CA ALA A 131 -17.62 -10.77 -3.82
C ALA A 131 -17.26 -9.94 -5.07
N LEU A 132 -16.92 -8.64 -4.92
CA LEU A 132 -16.50 -7.78 -6.02
C LEU A 132 -15.00 -8.00 -6.33
N ASP A 133 -14.69 -9.15 -6.90
CA ASP A 133 -13.35 -9.47 -7.40
C ASP A 133 -13.21 -9.23 -8.93
N ASP A 134 -12.01 -9.47 -9.46
CA ASP A 134 -11.74 -9.30 -10.89
C ASP A 134 -12.63 -10.20 -11.77
N ARG A 135 -13.04 -11.38 -11.26
CA ARG A 135 -13.95 -12.28 -11.99
C ARG A 135 -15.34 -11.69 -12.07
N ALA A 136 -15.83 -11.11 -10.96
CA ALA A 136 -17.09 -10.39 -10.94
C ALA A 136 -17.05 -9.21 -11.91
N PHE A 137 -15.95 -8.46 -11.97
CA PHE A 137 -15.79 -7.38 -12.95
C PHE A 137 -15.89 -7.90 -14.39
N VAL A 138 -15.12 -8.92 -14.75
CA VAL A 138 -15.11 -9.49 -16.10
C VAL A 138 -16.51 -10.00 -16.50
N ASN A 139 -17.17 -10.75 -15.62
CA ASN A 139 -18.48 -11.34 -15.90
C ASN A 139 -19.58 -10.28 -16.07
N ASN A 140 -19.53 -9.19 -15.28
CA ASN A 140 -20.58 -8.17 -15.30
C ASN A 140 -20.33 -7.07 -16.34
N CYS A 141 -19.07 -6.77 -16.69
CA CYS A 141 -18.74 -5.60 -17.50
C CYS A 141 -18.09 -5.92 -18.85
N LEU A 142 -17.49 -7.10 -19.03
CA LEU A 142 -16.77 -7.44 -20.26
C LEU A 142 -17.39 -8.59 -21.05
N ILE A 143 -18.06 -9.55 -20.40
CA ILE A 143 -18.55 -10.78 -21.05
C ILE A 143 -20.02 -10.71 -21.47
N LEU A 144 -20.76 -9.65 -21.16
CA LEU A 144 -22.18 -9.55 -21.52
C LEU A 144 -22.46 -8.38 -22.47
N ARG A 145 -23.14 -8.75 -23.56
CA ARG A 145 -23.69 -7.93 -24.65
C ARG A 145 -24.59 -6.80 -24.16
#